data_AF-A0A534HQA7-F1
#
_entry.id   AF-A0A534HQA7-F1
#
_cell.length_a   1.000
_cell.length_b   1.000
_cell.length_c   1.000
_cell.angle_alpha   90.00
_cell.angle_beta   90.00
_cell.angle_gamma   90.00
#
_symmetry.space_group_name_H-M   'P 1'
#
loop_
_entity.id
_entity.type
_entity.pdbx_description
1 polymer ?
#
loop_
_entity_poly.entity_id
_entity_poly.type
_entity_poly.pdbx_seq_one_letter_code
_entity_poly.pdbx_strand_id
1 'polypeptide(L)'
;MSRARLAACGVGVLCAALTGGCGGVLRSTARPEQVYYLRAPSTDSTQPSVSAPGDGSPRPLGASLRVGHPLTGPGLDSSHIMLIQADHRMNFFAGSRWPAPVADLIEALAVETLRGSGDWSSVEDSTSPFPSDYLLQVAVRRFEADYTTAGGAPEVHVM
;
A
#
# COMPACT_ATOMS: atom_id res chain seq x y z
N MET A 1 50.38 8.61 -67.87
CA MET A 1 51.14 8.07 -66.73
C MET A 1 50.64 8.75 -65.45
N SER A 2 50.47 7.97 -64.36
CA SER A 2 50.05 8.34 -62.97
C SER A 2 48.64 8.93 -62.81
N ARG A 3 47.61 8.30 -62.20
CA ARG A 3 47.46 7.55 -60.93
C ARG A 3 48.02 8.28 -59.70
N ALA A 4 47.16 8.95 -58.91
CA ALA A 4 47.24 8.88 -57.44
C ALA A 4 46.03 9.54 -56.71
N ARG A 5 45.16 8.67 -56.17
CA ARG A 5 44.64 8.67 -54.78
C ARG A 5 43.54 9.67 -54.39
N LEU A 6 42.33 9.27 -54.79
CA LEU A 6 40.99 9.66 -54.30
C LEU A 6 40.66 9.32 -52.82
N ALA A 7 41.63 9.12 -51.94
CA ALA A 7 41.41 8.35 -50.70
C ALA A 7 41.16 9.17 -49.42
N ALA A 8 40.90 10.48 -49.48
CA ALA A 8 40.87 11.31 -48.27
C ALA A 8 39.49 11.77 -47.78
N CYS A 9 38.43 11.73 -48.60
CA CYS A 9 37.17 12.39 -48.24
C CYS A 9 36.08 11.46 -47.66
N GLY A 10 36.25 10.13 -47.77
CA GLY A 10 35.19 9.17 -47.39
C GLY A 10 35.15 8.78 -45.90
N VAL A 11 36.24 8.96 -45.15
CA VAL A 11 36.37 8.43 -43.78
C VAL A 11 35.77 9.37 -42.73
N GLY A 12 35.70 10.68 -43.01
CA GLY A 12 35.17 11.67 -42.04
C GLY A 12 33.65 11.61 -41.83
N VAL A 13 32.90 11.16 -42.83
CA VAL A 13 31.42 11.18 -42.79
C VAL A 13 30.85 9.93 -42.10
N LEU A 14 31.57 8.80 -42.14
CA LEU A 14 31.09 7.55 -41.54
C LEU A 14 31.22 7.52 -40.00
N CYS A 15 32.20 8.22 -39.43
CA CYS A 15 32.40 8.28 -37.96
C CYS A 15 31.42 9.22 -37.22
N ALA A 16 30.79 10.16 -37.92
CA ALA A 16 29.85 11.10 -37.31
C ALA A 16 28.45 10.50 -37.07
N ALA A 17 28.13 9.33 -37.64
CA ALA A 17 26.82 8.70 -37.51
C ALA A 17 26.69 7.75 -36.31
N LEU A 18 27.78 7.41 -35.61
CA LEU A 18 27.78 6.41 -34.53
C LEU A 18 27.68 7.01 -33.11
N THR A 19 27.72 8.34 -32.96
CA THR A 19 27.71 9.00 -31.63
C THR A 19 26.32 9.42 -31.13
N GLY A 20 25.26 9.17 -31.91
CA GLY A 20 23.87 9.54 -31.55
C GLY A 20 23.06 8.48 -30.79
N GLY A 21 23.63 7.31 -30.46
CA GLY A 21 22.84 6.13 -30.04
C GLY A 21 22.57 5.97 -28.54
N CYS A 22 23.29 6.66 -27.64
CA CYS A 22 23.32 6.27 -26.22
C CYS A 22 22.28 6.95 -25.30
N GLY A 23 21.34 7.75 -25.81
CA GLY A 23 20.45 8.55 -24.95
C GLY A 23 19.01 8.07 -24.79
N GLY A 24 18.55 7.06 -25.54
CA GLY A 24 17.11 6.94 -25.81
C GLY A 24 16.39 5.62 -25.54
N VAL A 25 17.09 4.50 -25.30
CA VAL A 25 16.50 3.16 -25.57
C VAL A 25 15.79 2.52 -24.37
N LEU A 26 15.79 3.16 -23.19
CA LEU A 26 15.08 2.66 -22.00
C LEU A 26 14.01 3.64 -21.50
N ARG A 27 13.20 4.20 -22.40
CA ARG A 27 11.98 4.91 -22.01
C ARG A 27 10.88 3.89 -21.75
N SER A 28 10.64 3.57 -20.48
CA SER A 28 9.46 2.80 -20.09
C SER A 28 8.21 3.62 -20.40
N THR A 29 7.31 3.09 -21.22
CA THR A 29 5.97 3.65 -21.44
C THR A 29 4.96 3.19 -20.40
N ALA A 30 5.39 2.40 -19.41
CA ALA A 30 4.53 1.97 -18.32
C ALA A 30 4.19 3.18 -17.45
N ARG A 31 2.90 3.35 -17.14
CA ARG A 31 2.45 4.38 -16.20
C ARG A 31 3.11 4.10 -14.84
N PRO A 32 3.67 5.11 -14.14
CA PRO A 32 4.24 4.91 -12.82
C PRO A 32 3.20 4.29 -11.89
N GLU A 33 3.62 3.31 -11.12
CA GLU A 33 2.78 2.68 -10.11
C GLU A 33 2.51 3.66 -8.96
N GLN A 34 1.24 3.79 -8.57
CA GLN A 34 0.78 4.64 -7.48
C GLN A 34 0.74 3.83 -6.17
N VAL A 35 1.31 4.39 -5.11
CA VAL A 35 1.30 3.76 -3.79
C VAL A 35 0.32 4.48 -2.87
N TYR A 36 -0.67 3.76 -2.36
CA TYR A 36 -1.68 4.29 -1.45
C TYR A 36 -1.38 3.82 -0.03
N TYR A 37 -1.47 4.71 0.96
CA TYR A 37 -1.24 4.36 2.37
C TYR A 37 -2.47 4.70 3.20
N LEU A 38 -2.69 3.91 4.26
CA LEU A 38 -3.75 4.16 5.22
C LEU A 38 -3.25 5.14 6.28
N ARG A 39 -4.14 6.00 6.77
CA ARG A 39 -3.88 6.89 7.88
C ARG A 39 -4.83 6.56 9.02
N ALA A 40 -4.30 6.57 10.24
CA ALA A 40 -5.15 6.51 11.42
C ALA A 40 -6.14 7.69 11.40
N PRO A 41 -7.39 7.46 11.85
CA PRO A 41 -8.37 8.53 11.93
C PRO A 41 -7.87 9.58 12.92
N SER A 42 -7.79 10.83 12.48
CA SER A 42 -7.57 11.95 13.38
C SER A 42 -8.77 12.03 14.34
N THR A 43 -8.54 12.17 15.63
CA THR A 43 -9.60 12.40 16.64
C THR A 43 -10.43 13.67 16.39
N ASP A 44 -10.00 14.51 15.44
CA ASP A 44 -10.67 15.72 14.97
C ASP A 44 -11.65 15.47 13.80
N SER A 45 -11.75 14.22 13.32
CA SER A 45 -12.68 13.88 12.25
C SER A 45 -14.11 13.74 12.80
N THR A 46 -15.02 14.57 12.27
CA THR A 46 -16.48 14.61 12.49
C THR A 46 -17.20 13.33 12.01
N GLN A 47 -16.58 12.16 12.18
CA GLN A 47 -17.23 10.89 11.97
C GLN A 47 -17.92 10.51 13.28
N PRO A 48 -19.21 10.11 13.26
CA PRO A 48 -19.91 9.72 14.48
C PRO A 48 -19.25 8.46 15.04
N SER A 49 -18.32 8.65 15.97
CA SER A 49 -17.88 7.61 16.88
C SER A 49 -19.14 7.12 17.59
N VAL A 50 -19.52 5.86 17.39
CA VAL A 50 -20.51 5.23 18.25
C VAL A 50 -19.81 5.06 19.59
N SER A 51 -19.81 6.12 20.39
CA SER A 51 -19.49 6.04 21.80
C SER A 51 -20.52 5.10 22.40
N ALA A 52 -20.07 3.92 22.85
CA ALA A 52 -20.86 3.13 23.77
C ALA A 52 -21.30 4.05 24.92
N PRO A 53 -22.54 3.94 25.44
CA PRO A 53 -22.99 4.75 26.57
C PRO A 53 -22.14 4.40 27.79
N GLY A 54 -21.11 5.22 28.01
CA GLY A 54 -20.16 5.14 29.10
C GLY A 54 -19.76 6.57 29.44
N ASP A 55 -20.28 7.07 30.54
CA ASP A 55 -20.04 8.40 31.06
C ASP A 55 -18.59 8.47 31.58
N GLY A 56 -17.62 8.75 30.69
CA GLY A 56 -16.22 8.80 31.12
C GLY A 56 -15.30 9.31 30.05
N SER A 57 -14.62 10.41 30.34
CA SER A 57 -13.35 10.76 29.70
C SER A 57 -12.46 9.51 29.58
N PRO A 58 -11.70 9.33 28.48
CA PRO A 58 -10.76 8.22 28.33
C PRO A 58 -9.86 8.15 29.57
N ARG A 59 -10.13 7.20 30.46
CA ARG A 59 -9.23 6.92 31.57
C ARG A 59 -8.26 5.89 31.03
N PRO A 60 -6.95 6.18 30.95
CA PRO A 60 -5.98 5.20 30.51
C PRO A 60 -6.15 3.94 31.34
N LEU A 61 -6.46 2.84 30.65
CA LEU A 61 -6.33 1.51 31.21
C LEU A 61 -4.87 1.38 31.64
N GLY A 62 -4.63 1.06 32.91
CA GLY A 62 -3.28 0.81 33.43
C GLY A 62 -2.62 -0.45 32.88
N ALA A 63 -3.13 -0.97 31.75
CA ALA A 63 -2.73 -2.20 31.11
C ALA A 63 -2.10 -1.91 29.74
N SER A 64 -1.23 -2.83 29.33
CA SER A 64 -0.51 -2.84 28.07
C SER A 64 -1.17 -3.77 27.06
N LEU A 65 -1.09 -3.42 25.78
CA LEU A 65 -1.70 -4.17 24.69
C LEU A 65 -0.65 -4.53 23.63
N ARG A 66 -0.64 -5.78 23.18
CA ARG A 66 0.08 -6.21 21.98
C ARG A 66 -0.90 -6.38 20.83
N VAL A 67 -0.58 -5.82 19.67
CA VAL A 67 -1.25 -6.14 18.41
C VAL A 67 -0.53 -7.34 17.79
N GLY A 68 -1.23 -8.45 17.64
CA GLY A 68 -0.71 -9.63 16.94
C GLY A 68 -0.68 -9.40 15.43
N HIS A 69 0.19 -10.12 14.72
CA HIS A 69 0.24 -10.04 13.27
C HIS A 69 -1.11 -10.49 12.68
N PRO A 70 -1.78 -9.66 11.86
CA PRO A 70 -3.12 -9.97 11.37
C PRO A 70 -3.15 -11.22 10.51
N LEU A 71 -4.18 -12.04 10.69
CA LEU A 71 -4.44 -13.21 9.84
C LEU A 71 -5.24 -12.74 8.63
N THR A 72 -4.70 -12.92 7.42
CA THR A 72 -5.36 -12.52 6.17
C THR A 72 -5.98 -13.72 5.45
N GLY A 73 -7.14 -13.49 4.83
CA GLY A 73 -7.75 -14.47 3.93
C GLY A 73 -6.90 -14.73 2.68
N PRO A 74 -7.16 -15.83 1.96
CA PRO A 74 -6.43 -16.15 0.72
C PRO A 74 -6.57 -15.02 -0.31
N GLY A 75 -5.46 -14.65 -0.95
CA GLY A 75 -5.41 -13.56 -1.93
C GLY A 75 -5.21 -12.16 -1.34
N LEU A 76 -5.45 -11.98 -0.03
CA LEU A 76 -5.27 -10.70 0.67
C LEU A 76 -3.84 -10.48 1.19
N ASP A 77 -3.06 -11.54 1.34
CA ASP A 77 -1.66 -11.45 1.80
C ASP A 77 -0.72 -10.99 0.67
N SER A 78 -0.99 -9.80 0.13
CA SER A 78 -0.17 -9.17 -0.89
C SER A 78 -0.26 -7.65 -0.79
N SER A 79 0.64 -6.95 -1.48
CA SER A 79 0.57 -5.49 -1.61
C SER A 79 -0.38 -5.02 -2.71
N HIS A 80 -1.06 -5.91 -3.44
CA HIS A 80 -1.99 -5.48 -4.48
C HIS A 80 -3.33 -5.04 -3.90
N ILE A 81 -3.94 -4.03 -4.50
CA ILE A 81 -5.29 -3.60 -4.14
C ILE A 81 -6.28 -4.56 -4.79
N MET A 82 -6.85 -5.48 -4.00
CA MET A 82 -7.79 -6.48 -4.47
C MET A 82 -9.12 -5.86 -4.87
N LEU A 83 -9.70 -6.36 -5.96
CA LEU A 83 -11.04 -6.00 -6.39
C LEU A 83 -11.86 -7.23 -6.75
N ILE A 84 -13.14 -7.17 -6.40
CA ILE A 84 -14.13 -8.18 -6.73
C ILE A 84 -15.08 -7.60 -7.77
N GLN A 85 -15.28 -8.32 -8.86
CA GLN A 85 -16.22 -7.98 -9.92
C GLN A 85 -17.39 -8.97 -9.93
N ALA A 86 -18.38 -8.70 -10.79
CA ALA A 86 -19.44 -9.65 -11.10
C ALA A 86 -18.87 -11.06 -11.43
N ASP A 87 -19.71 -12.07 -11.21
CA ASP A 87 -19.37 -13.48 -11.45
C ASP A 87 -18.20 -14.02 -10.59
N HIS A 88 -18.02 -13.50 -9.37
CA HIS A 88 -16.97 -13.93 -8.41
C HIS A 88 -15.54 -13.79 -8.96
N ARG A 89 -15.31 -12.80 -9.82
CA ARG A 89 -13.99 -12.56 -10.41
C ARG A 89 -13.14 -11.71 -9.49
N MET A 90 -12.03 -12.27 -9.04
CA MET A 90 -10.98 -11.58 -8.28
C MET A 90 -9.90 -11.05 -9.23
N ASN A 91 -9.54 -9.79 -9.07
CA ASN A 91 -8.48 -9.11 -9.83
C ASN A 91 -7.75 -8.11 -8.91
N PHE A 92 -6.80 -7.34 -9.48
CA PHE A 92 -6.09 -6.28 -8.79
C PHE A 92 -6.20 -4.95 -9.54
N PHE A 93 -6.14 -3.84 -8.80
CA PHE A 93 -6.17 -2.50 -9.37
C PHE A 93 -4.87 -2.24 -10.14
N ALA A 94 -4.97 -1.94 -11.43
CA ALA A 94 -3.80 -1.81 -12.28
C ALA A 94 -3.01 -0.52 -11.98
N GLY A 95 -1.69 -0.65 -11.84
CA GLY A 95 -0.81 0.49 -11.59
C GLY A 95 -1.03 1.13 -10.22
N SER A 96 -1.60 0.39 -9.27
CA SER A 96 -1.75 0.84 -7.88
C SER A 96 -1.51 -0.29 -6.91
N ARG A 97 -0.86 0.04 -5.81
CA ARG A 97 -0.58 -0.92 -4.74
C ARG A 97 -0.55 -0.27 -3.37
N TRP A 98 -0.60 -1.12 -2.37
CA TRP A 98 -0.21 -0.81 -1.02
C TRP A 98 1.31 -0.74 -0.86
N PRO A 99 1.84 -0.01 0.15
CA PRO A 99 3.26 0.02 0.41
C PRO A 99 3.79 -1.29 1.00
N ALA A 100 2.92 -2.10 1.61
CA ALA A 100 3.22 -3.38 2.23
C ALA A 100 2.05 -4.38 2.04
N PRO A 101 2.23 -5.68 2.31
CA PRO A 101 1.14 -6.63 2.45
C PRO A 101 0.03 -6.14 3.39
N VAL A 102 -1.21 -6.55 3.13
CA VAL A 102 -2.38 -6.10 3.91
C VAL A 102 -2.22 -6.41 5.40
N ALA A 103 -1.63 -7.55 5.77
CA ALA A 103 -1.39 -7.89 7.18
C ALA A 103 -0.55 -6.82 7.88
N ASP A 104 0.59 -6.45 7.28
CA ASP A 104 1.50 -5.41 7.80
C ASP A 104 0.83 -4.02 7.85
N LEU A 105 0.05 -3.67 6.83
CA LEU A 105 -0.68 -2.39 6.80
C LEU A 105 -1.69 -2.27 7.94
N ILE A 106 -2.46 -3.34 8.16
CA ILE A 106 -3.51 -3.36 9.17
C ILE A 106 -2.90 -3.38 10.56
N GLU A 107 -1.79 -4.09 10.76
CA GLU A 107 -1.03 -4.05 12.00
C GLU A 107 -0.57 -2.62 12.32
N ALA A 108 0.10 -1.98 11.36
CA ALA A 108 0.60 -0.62 11.53
C ALA A 108 -0.53 0.38 11.80
N LEU A 109 -1.65 0.26 11.07
CA LEU A 109 -2.84 1.10 11.27
C LEU A 109 -3.45 0.90 12.65
N ALA A 110 -3.59 -0.35 13.10
CA ALA A 110 -4.17 -0.67 14.40
C ALA A 110 -3.28 -0.13 15.54
N VAL A 111 -1.97 -0.37 15.46
CA VAL A 111 -0.99 0.14 16.43
C VAL A 111 -1.06 1.66 16.51
N GLU A 112 -1.02 2.37 15.38
CA GLU A 112 -1.10 3.84 15.35
C GLU A 112 -2.42 4.34 15.93
N THR A 113 -3.55 3.74 15.54
CA THR A 113 -4.88 4.15 16.02
C THR A 113 -5.02 3.93 17.53
N LEU A 114 -4.56 2.79 18.03
CA LEU A 114 -4.62 2.45 19.46
C LEU A 114 -3.67 3.31 20.30
N ARG A 115 -2.47 3.63 19.80
CA ARG A 115 -1.58 4.60 20.46
C ARG A 115 -2.22 5.98 20.49
N GLY A 116 -2.81 6.41 19.38
CA GLY A 116 -3.50 7.70 19.24
C GLY A 116 -4.73 7.85 20.15
N SER A 117 -5.37 6.74 20.56
CA SER A 117 -6.52 6.76 21.48
C SER A 117 -6.17 7.25 22.89
N GLY A 118 -4.95 7.00 23.36
CA GLY A 118 -4.53 7.26 24.74
C GLY A 118 -5.18 6.34 25.80
N ASP A 119 -5.94 5.32 25.38
CA ASP A 119 -6.65 4.41 26.28
C ASP A 119 -5.75 3.38 26.97
N TRP A 120 -4.53 3.16 26.48
CA TRP A 120 -3.62 2.10 26.95
C TRP A 120 -2.35 2.70 27.55
N SER A 121 -1.75 2.03 28.54
CA SER A 121 -0.46 2.45 29.08
C SER A 121 0.67 2.31 28.06
N SER A 122 0.58 1.29 27.20
CA SER A 122 1.48 1.03 26.09
C SER A 122 0.78 0.15 25.05
N VAL A 123 1.17 0.33 23.79
CA VAL A 123 0.71 -0.49 22.66
C VAL A 123 1.93 -0.95 21.86
N GLU A 124 2.11 -2.26 21.79
CA GLU A 124 3.22 -2.94 21.15
C GLU A 124 2.77 -3.58 19.83
N ASP A 125 3.67 -3.60 18.85
CA ASP A 125 3.49 -4.40 17.63
C ASP A 125 3.83 -5.88 17.85
N SER A 126 3.57 -6.72 16.84
CA SER A 126 3.74 -8.17 16.95
C SER A 126 5.20 -8.60 17.13
N THR A 127 6.14 -7.79 16.65
CA THR A 127 7.58 -8.05 16.69
C THR A 127 8.23 -7.61 18.00
N SER A 128 7.52 -6.82 18.80
CA SER A 128 8.02 -6.29 20.07
C SER A 128 8.43 -7.40 21.04
N PRO A 129 9.58 -7.28 21.73
CA PRO A 129 9.99 -8.21 22.76
C PRO A 129 9.32 -7.94 24.13
N PHE A 130 8.58 -6.84 24.29
CA PHE A 130 8.02 -6.44 25.58
C PHE A 130 6.74 -7.22 25.92
N PRO A 131 6.63 -7.80 27.13
CA PRO A 131 5.39 -8.46 27.53
C PRO A 131 4.23 -7.45 27.55
N SER A 132 3.02 -7.93 27.25
CA SER A 132 1.81 -7.12 27.30
C SER A 132 0.72 -7.87 28.06
N ASP A 133 -0.15 -7.13 28.75
CA ASP A 133 -1.23 -7.70 29.55
C ASP A 133 -2.32 -8.33 28.67
N TYR A 134 -2.52 -7.76 27.47
CA TYR A 134 -3.50 -8.22 26.50
C TYR A 134 -2.88 -8.43 25.13
N LEU A 135 -3.50 -9.33 24.35
CA LEU A 135 -3.22 -9.56 22.94
C LEU A 135 -4.47 -9.30 22.11
N LEU A 136 -4.37 -8.38 21.16
CA LEU A 136 -5.37 -8.15 20.12
C LEU A 136 -5.00 -9.01 18.90
N GLN A 137 -5.82 -10.01 18.59
CA GLN A 137 -5.71 -10.78 17.37
C GLN A 137 -6.72 -10.29 16.33
N VAL A 138 -6.24 -9.91 15.15
CA VAL A 138 -7.09 -9.44 14.05
C VAL A 138 -7.14 -10.51 12.94
N ALA A 139 -8.33 -10.72 12.38
CA ALA A 139 -8.54 -11.57 11.22
C ALA A 139 -9.23 -10.77 10.10
N VAL A 140 -8.52 -10.55 9.00
CA VAL A 140 -8.98 -9.78 7.84
C VAL A 140 -9.61 -10.74 6.83
N ARG A 141 -10.95 -10.71 6.76
CA ARG A 141 -11.73 -11.59 5.88
C ARG A 141 -12.03 -10.97 4.52
N ARG A 142 -12.26 -9.66 4.51
CA ARG A 142 -12.59 -8.87 3.32
C ARG A 142 -11.79 -7.58 3.38
N PHE A 143 -11.06 -7.28 2.32
CA PHE A 143 -10.27 -6.06 2.16
C PHE A 143 -10.09 -5.81 0.66
N GLU A 144 -11.20 -5.51 0.01
CA GLU A 144 -11.31 -5.35 -1.43
C GLU A 144 -12.13 -4.10 -1.79
N ALA A 145 -11.94 -3.61 -3.02
CA ALA A 145 -12.91 -2.75 -3.67
C ALA A 145 -14.01 -3.60 -4.34
N ASP A 146 -15.26 -3.39 -3.95
CA ASP A 146 -16.40 -4.12 -4.51
C ASP A 146 -16.95 -3.40 -5.75
N TYR A 147 -16.83 -4.06 -6.91
CA TYR A 147 -17.37 -3.64 -8.21
C TYR A 147 -18.42 -4.64 -8.74
N THR A 148 -19.09 -5.39 -7.86
CA THR A 148 -20.15 -6.33 -8.27
C THR A 148 -21.38 -5.61 -8.82
N THR A 149 -21.62 -4.35 -8.41
CA THR A 149 -22.67 -3.49 -8.95
C THR A 149 -22.14 -2.60 -10.08
N ALA A 150 -22.70 -2.74 -11.28
CA ALA A 150 -22.24 -2.02 -12.46
C ALA A 150 -22.51 -0.49 -12.37
N GLY A 151 -21.47 0.32 -12.56
CA GLY A 151 -21.58 1.77 -12.76
C GLY A 151 -21.57 2.65 -11.50
N GLY A 152 -21.46 2.07 -10.30
CA GLY A 152 -21.32 2.81 -9.04
C GLY A 152 -19.87 3.08 -8.63
N ALA A 153 -19.64 4.10 -7.80
CA ALA A 153 -18.40 4.21 -7.04
C ALA A 153 -18.28 2.99 -6.08
N PRO A 154 -17.07 2.51 -5.77
CA PRO A 154 -16.90 1.35 -4.89
C PRO A 154 -17.53 1.63 -3.52
N GLU A 155 -18.32 0.68 -3.01
CA GLU A 155 -18.89 0.77 -1.66
C GLU A 155 -17.89 0.24 -0.62
N VAL A 156 -17.75 0.96 0.49
CA VAL A 156 -16.95 0.52 1.64
C VAL A 156 -17.88 -0.22 2.60
N HIS A 157 -17.66 -1.52 2.78
CA HIS A 157 -18.37 -2.31 3.78
C HIS A 157 -17.50 -2.51 5.01
N VAL A 158 -17.96 -2.02 6.16
CA VAL A 158 -17.41 -2.34 7.47
C VAL A 158 -18.46 -3.22 8.17
N MET A 159 -18.13 -4.48 8.43
CA MET A 159 -19.00 -5.42 9.16
C MET A 159 -18.39 -5.74 10.52
#